data_AF-A0A966AQG1-F1
#
_entry.id   AF-A0A966AQG1-F1
#
_cell.length_a   1.000
_cell.length_b   1.000
_cell.length_c   1.000
_cell.angle_alpha   90.00
_cell.angle_beta   90.00
_cell.angle_gamma   90.00
#
_symmetry.space_group_name_H-M   'P 1'
#
loop_
_entity.id
_entity.type
_entity.pdbx_description
1 polymer ?
#
loop_
_entity_poly.entity_id
_entity_poly.type
_entity_poly.pdbx_seq_one_letter_code
_entity_poly.pdbx_strand_id
1 'polypeptide(L)'
;DLVWLSVSGVPMHDADGRVIGHRGANFDITTRKHAERQVLMLSHALEQSVESILICDRDGRIEYVNASFTRNSGYSAEEAIGQTPAILKSGETGAEVYAELWRTISVGHTWNGELYNRAKDGTHYWDDVTISPVRDGQGKLSH
;
A
#
# COMPACT_ATOMS: atom_id res chain seq x y z
N ASP A 1 6.46 -6.81 30.71
CA ASP A 1 6.19 -6.17 29.41
C ASP A 1 7.08 -4.97 29.18
N LEU A 2 7.57 -4.80 27.95
CA LEU A 2 8.36 -3.64 27.54
C LEU A 2 7.42 -2.48 27.20
N VAL A 3 7.62 -1.32 27.83
CA VAL A 3 6.83 -0.10 27.60
C VAL A 3 7.72 0.92 26.88
N TRP A 4 7.19 1.57 25.86
CA TRP A 4 7.86 2.66 25.16
C TRP A 4 7.40 3.99 25.72
N LEU A 5 8.35 4.81 26.18
CA LEU A 5 8.08 6.16 26.67
C LEU A 5 8.69 7.20 25.74
N SER A 6 7.92 8.22 25.39
CA SER A 6 8.45 9.47 24.87
C SER A 6 8.72 10.39 26.06
N VAL A 7 9.97 10.79 26.22
CA VAL A 7 10.41 11.62 27.36
C VAL A 7 10.94 12.94 26.83
N SER A 8 10.43 14.04 27.39
CA SER A 8 10.97 15.39 27.18
C SER A 8 11.22 16.02 28.53
N GLY A 9 12.40 16.59 28.74
CA GLY A 9 12.74 17.24 29.99
C GLY A 9 13.94 18.14 29.88
N VAL A 10 14.07 19.03 30.87
CA VAL A 10 15.21 19.93 31.03
C VAL A 10 15.97 19.58 32.31
N PRO A 11 17.30 19.72 32.32
CA PRO A 11 18.07 19.58 33.55
C PRO A 11 17.72 20.69 34.53
N MET A 12 17.65 20.35 35.81
CA MET A 12 17.53 21.29 36.92
C MET A 12 18.90 21.50 37.53
N HIS A 13 19.24 22.75 37.87
CA HIS A 13 20.52 23.09 38.47
C HIS A 13 20.34 23.66 39.89
N ASP A 14 21.32 23.45 40.76
CA ASP A 14 21.43 24.20 42.01
C ASP A 14 21.96 25.63 41.78
N ALA A 15 22.14 26.38 42.88
CA ALA A 15 22.65 27.74 42.84
C ALA A 15 24.09 27.86 42.33
N ASP A 16 24.88 26.79 42.41
CA ASP A 16 26.26 26.73 41.90
C ASP A 16 26.31 26.25 40.44
N GLY A 17 25.15 26.06 39.80
CA GLY A 17 25.03 25.61 38.42
C GLY A 17 25.24 24.10 38.22
N ARG A 18 25.24 23.29 39.28
CA ARG A 18 25.38 21.84 39.18
C ARG A 18 24.04 21.18 38.92
N VAL A 19 24.01 20.19 38.03
CA VAL A 19 22.77 19.45 37.72
C VAL A 19 22.34 18.63 38.95
N ILE A 20 21.16 18.92 39.47
CA ILE A 20 20.54 18.24 40.62
C ILE A 20 19.39 17.32 40.23
N GLY A 21 19.00 17.30 38.96
CA GLY A 21 17.96 16.42 38.47
C GLY A 21 17.45 16.82 37.09
N HIS A 22 16.29 16.30 36.72
CA HIS A 22 15.58 16.72 35.51
C HIS A 22 14.09 16.90 35.83
N ARG A 23 13.45 17.84 35.13
CA ARG A 23 12.00 17.99 35.14
C ARG A 23 11.49 17.74 33.73
N GLY A 24 10.57 16.80 33.59
CA GLY A 24 10.07 16.40 32.29
C GLY A 24 8.69 15.77 32.33
N ALA A 25 8.14 15.54 31.14
CA ALA A 25 6.92 14.79 30.91
C ALA A 25 7.27 13.46 30.23
N ASN A 26 6.59 12.40 30.65
CA ASN A 26 6.70 11.06 30.09
C ASN A 26 5.34 10.68 29.51
N PHE A 27 5.29 10.34 28.23
CA PHE A 27 4.10 9.86 27.56
C PHE A 27 4.29 8.40 27.16
N ASP A 28 3.37 7.54 27.57
CA ASP A 28 3.33 6.17 27.07
C ASP A 28 2.93 6.20 25.58
N ILE A 29 3.81 5.66 24.75
CA ILE A 29 3.64 5.58 23.29
C ILE A 29 3.64 4.14 22.81
N THR A 30 3.47 3.17 23.71
CA THR A 30 3.55 1.72 23.43
C THR A 30 2.56 1.32 22.34
N THR A 31 1.29 1.70 22.46
CA THR A 31 0.26 1.40 21.46
C THR A 31 0.61 1.98 20.08
N ARG A 32 1.08 3.22 20.04
CA ARG A 32 1.50 3.87 18.78
C ARG A 32 2.67 3.13 18.14
N LYS A 33 3.67 2.75 18.93
CA LYS A 33 4.84 2.00 18.44
C LYS A 33 4.47 0.62 17.91
N HIS A 34 3.49 -0.06 18.52
CA HIS A 34 2.98 -1.32 17.98
C HIS A 34 2.26 -1.12 16.65
N ALA A 35 1.42 -0.10 16.52
CA ALA A 35 0.73 0.20 15.25
C ALA A 35 1.74 0.54 14.14
N GLU A 36 2.71 1.41 14.41
CA GLU A 36 3.80 1.74 13.46
C GLU A 36 4.55 0.48 13.00
N ARG A 37 4.87 -0.42 13.93
CA ARG A 37 5.58 -1.67 13.61
C ARG A 37 4.72 -2.63 12.78
N GLN A 38 3.42 -2.72 13.05
CA GLN A 38 2.51 -3.55 12.26
C GLN A 38 2.39 -3.04 10.83
N VAL A 39 2.23 -1.73 10.64
CA VAL A 39 2.19 -1.11 9.30
C VAL A 39 3.47 -1.40 8.54
N LEU A 40 4.63 -1.23 9.17
CA LEU A 40 5.92 -1.52 8.53
C LEU A 40 6.06 -3.00 8.13
N MET A 41 5.66 -3.91 9.03
CA MET A 41 5.70 -5.35 8.75
C MET A 41 4.82 -5.73 7.56
N LEU A 42 3.58 -5.20 7.49
CA LEU A 42 2.66 -5.47 6.38
C LEU A 42 3.17 -4.86 5.07
N SER A 43 3.70 -3.63 5.12
CA SER A 43 4.31 -2.98 3.94
C SER A 43 5.49 -3.80 3.41
N HIS A 44 6.36 -4.29 4.28
CA HIS A 44 7.48 -5.15 3.87
C HIS A 44 6.99 -6.46 3.25
N ALA A 45 5.92 -7.05 3.80
CA ALA A 45 5.34 -8.28 3.24
C ALA A 45 4.78 -8.07 1.82
N LEU A 46 4.12 -6.92 1.56
CA LEU A 46 3.64 -6.56 0.22
C LEU A 46 4.80 -6.35 -0.77
N GLU A 47 5.86 -5.64 -0.35
CA GLU A 47 7.02 -5.38 -1.21
C GLU A 47 7.83 -6.64 -1.54
N GLN A 48 7.87 -7.60 -0.62
CA GLN A 48 8.58 -8.86 -0.80
C GLN A 48 7.71 -9.94 -1.47
N SER A 49 6.42 -9.68 -1.69
CA SER A 49 5.54 -10.59 -2.41
C SER A 49 6.08 -10.86 -3.82
N VAL A 50 6.10 -12.12 -4.23
CA VAL A 50 6.52 -12.51 -5.59
C VAL A 50 5.45 -12.12 -6.62
N GLU A 51 4.19 -12.07 -6.19
CA GLU A 51 3.07 -11.65 -7.03
C GLU A 51 3.11 -10.15 -7.30
N SER A 52 2.70 -9.76 -8.51
CA SER A 52 2.52 -8.35 -8.85
C SER A 52 1.30 -7.80 -8.12
N ILE A 53 1.48 -6.72 -7.36
CA ILE A 53 0.42 -6.07 -6.60
C ILE A 53 0.33 -4.63 -7.03
N LEU A 54 -0.89 -4.18 -7.32
CA LEU A 54 -1.24 -2.78 -7.46
C LEU A 54 -2.53 -2.48 -6.68
N ILE A 55 -2.65 -1.25 -6.19
CA ILE A 55 -3.86 -0.74 -5.52
C ILE A 55 -4.30 0.49 -6.31
N CYS A 56 -5.60 0.56 -6.60
CA CYS A 56 -6.19 1.69 -7.29
C CYS A 56 -7.16 2.44 -6.37
N ASP A 57 -7.35 3.73 -6.63
CA ASP A 57 -8.50 4.47 -6.13
C ASP A 57 -9.81 4.01 -6.83
N ARG A 58 -10.93 4.61 -6.40
CA ARG A 58 -12.27 4.29 -6.94
C ARG A 58 -12.47 4.67 -8.41
N ASP A 59 -11.64 5.57 -8.94
CA ASP A 59 -11.64 5.97 -10.34
C ASP A 59 -10.70 5.08 -11.17
N GLY A 60 -10.08 4.08 -10.54
CA GLY A 60 -9.18 3.12 -11.17
C GLY A 60 -7.77 3.65 -11.37
N ARG A 61 -7.37 4.73 -10.68
CA ARG A 61 -6.00 5.26 -10.74
C ARG A 61 -5.13 4.54 -9.74
N ILE A 62 -3.98 4.08 -10.20
CA ILE A 62 -2.99 3.36 -9.40
C ILE A 62 -2.43 4.31 -8.32
N GLU A 63 -2.56 3.93 -7.07
CA GLU A 63 -1.99 4.64 -5.91
C GLU A 63 -0.74 3.93 -5.35
N TYR A 64 -0.63 2.63 -5.59
CA TYR A 64 0.48 1.82 -5.13
C TYR A 64 0.79 0.69 -6.11
N VAL A 65 2.07 0.37 -6.24
CA VAL A 65 2.57 -0.84 -6.90
C VAL A 65 3.72 -1.40 -6.07
N ASN A 66 3.86 -2.73 -6.01
CA ASN A 66 5.01 -3.35 -5.35
C ASN A 66 6.20 -3.54 -6.31
N ALA A 67 7.34 -3.96 -5.76
CA ALA A 67 8.54 -4.24 -6.54
C ALA A 67 8.35 -5.31 -7.63
N SER A 68 7.47 -6.30 -7.41
CA SER A 68 7.18 -7.36 -8.40
C SER A 68 6.43 -6.84 -9.61
N PHE A 69 5.43 -5.96 -9.42
CA PHE A 69 4.77 -5.26 -10.51
C PHE A 69 5.80 -4.52 -11.39
N THR A 70 6.72 -3.80 -10.76
CA THR A 70 7.74 -3.02 -11.48
C THR A 70 8.64 -3.94 -12.31
N ARG A 71 9.10 -5.06 -11.74
CA ARG A 71 9.95 -6.02 -12.44
C ARG A 71 9.25 -6.71 -13.61
N ASN A 72 7.98 -7.10 -13.43
CA ASN A 72 7.25 -7.88 -14.42
C ASN A 72 6.70 -7.01 -15.55
N SER A 73 6.21 -5.80 -15.23
CA SER A 73 5.62 -4.89 -16.23
C SER A 73 6.65 -3.98 -16.91
N GLY A 74 7.79 -3.73 -16.25
CA GLY A 74 8.82 -2.81 -16.71
C GLY A 74 8.51 -1.32 -16.47
N TYR A 75 7.36 -0.99 -15.88
CA TYR A 75 7.03 0.37 -15.46
C TYR A 75 7.57 0.64 -14.05
N SER A 76 8.23 1.78 -13.84
CA SER A 76 8.58 2.19 -12.49
C SER A 76 7.34 2.63 -11.70
N ALA A 77 7.45 2.67 -10.37
CA ALA A 77 6.36 3.16 -9.53
C ALA A 77 5.96 4.60 -9.90
N GLU A 78 6.93 5.47 -10.20
CA GLU A 78 6.70 6.86 -10.60
C GLU A 78 5.96 6.97 -11.95
N GLU A 79 6.17 6.01 -12.85
CA GLU A 79 5.48 5.96 -14.14
C GLU A 79 4.06 5.38 -14.02
N ALA A 80 3.87 4.43 -13.10
CA ALA A 80 2.61 3.72 -12.93
C ALA A 80 1.61 4.49 -12.06
N ILE A 81 2.07 5.13 -10.97
CA ILE A 81 1.20 5.85 -10.04
C ILE A 81 0.49 7.01 -10.76
N GLY A 82 -0.82 7.12 -10.53
CA GLY A 82 -1.72 8.09 -11.17
C GLY A 82 -2.25 7.66 -12.55
N GLN A 83 -1.65 6.64 -13.18
CA GLN A 83 -2.19 5.99 -14.38
C GLN A 83 -3.31 5.01 -14.02
N THR A 84 -3.97 4.45 -15.03
CA THR A 84 -4.90 3.33 -14.82
C THR A 84 -4.23 2.02 -15.24
N PRO A 85 -4.68 0.84 -14.76
CA PRO A 85 -4.17 -0.45 -15.22
C PRO A 85 -4.28 -0.67 -16.74
N ALA A 86 -4.98 0.21 -17.47
CA ALA A 86 -5.01 0.21 -18.92
C ALA A 86 -3.63 0.36 -19.58
N ILE A 87 -2.60 0.87 -18.87
CA ILE A 87 -1.23 0.91 -19.37
C ILE A 87 -0.68 -0.48 -19.73
N LEU A 88 -1.23 -1.54 -19.12
CA LEU A 88 -0.85 -2.93 -19.37
C LEU A 88 -1.64 -3.57 -20.51
N LYS A 89 -2.67 -2.90 -21.06
CA LYS A 89 -3.55 -3.54 -22.06
C LYS A 89 -2.81 -3.84 -23.36
N SER A 90 -2.84 -5.10 -23.77
CA SER A 90 -2.40 -5.52 -25.11
C SER A 90 -3.35 -5.02 -26.21
N GLY A 91 -4.65 -4.98 -25.90
CA GLY A 91 -5.73 -4.76 -26.87
C GLY A 91 -6.42 -6.04 -27.34
N GLU A 92 -5.89 -7.21 -26.96
CA GLU A 92 -6.39 -8.52 -27.43
C GLU A 92 -7.40 -9.16 -26.47
N THR A 93 -7.40 -8.78 -25.19
CA THR A 93 -8.41 -9.24 -24.24
C THR A 93 -9.79 -8.68 -24.61
N GLY A 94 -10.77 -9.56 -24.75
CA GLY A 94 -12.14 -9.23 -25.15
C GLY A 94 -12.80 -8.18 -24.25
N ALA A 95 -13.62 -7.32 -24.85
CA ALA A 95 -14.29 -6.23 -24.14
C ALA A 95 -15.27 -6.74 -23.07
N GLU A 96 -15.85 -7.92 -23.29
CA GLU A 96 -16.74 -8.63 -22.37
C GLU A 96 -16.06 -8.97 -21.04
N VAL A 97 -14.76 -9.32 -21.07
CA VAL A 97 -13.98 -9.64 -19.85
C VAL A 97 -13.86 -8.39 -18.98
N TYR A 98 -13.54 -7.24 -19.58
CA TYR A 98 -13.49 -5.97 -18.86
C TYR A 98 -14.87 -5.52 -18.37
N ALA A 99 -15.93 -5.75 -19.16
CA ALA A 99 -17.29 -5.43 -18.74
C ALA A 99 -17.71 -6.27 -17.51
N GLU A 100 -17.36 -7.55 -17.50
CA GLU A 100 -17.60 -8.43 -16.35
C GLU A 100 -16.78 -8.00 -15.12
N LEU A 101 -15.50 -7.68 -15.31
CA LEU A 101 -14.62 -7.16 -14.27
C LEU A 101 -15.27 -5.95 -13.59
N TRP A 102 -15.60 -4.91 -14.36
CA TRP A 102 -16.18 -3.67 -13.82
C TRP A 102 -17.53 -3.90 -13.17
N ARG A 103 -18.39 -4.74 -13.76
CA ARG A 103 -19.68 -5.11 -13.17
C ARG A 103 -19.50 -5.80 -11.82
N THR A 104 -18.46 -6.60 -11.64
CA THR A 104 -18.20 -7.37 -10.43
C THR A 104 -17.63 -6.49 -9.31
N ILE A 105 -16.59 -5.72 -9.60
CA ILE A 105 -15.91 -4.92 -8.57
C ILE A 105 -16.71 -3.69 -8.14
N SER A 106 -17.51 -3.11 -9.04
CA SER A 106 -18.33 -1.93 -8.73
C SER A 106 -19.43 -2.18 -7.69
N VAL A 107 -19.89 -3.43 -7.57
CA VAL A 107 -20.85 -3.86 -6.53
C VAL A 107 -20.16 -4.42 -5.28
N GLY A 108 -18.82 -4.38 -5.22
CA GLY A 108 -18.04 -4.79 -4.06
C GLY A 108 -17.76 -6.29 -3.97
N HIS A 109 -17.81 -7.03 -5.08
CA HIS A 109 -17.41 -8.43 -5.16
C HIS A 109 -16.00 -8.57 -5.74
N THR A 110 -15.30 -9.64 -5.36
CA THR A 110 -14.01 -10.01 -5.96
C THR A 110 -14.23 -10.56 -7.37
N TRP A 111 -13.41 -10.09 -8.31
CA TRP A 111 -13.33 -10.63 -9.67
C TRP A 111 -12.05 -11.46 -9.82
N ASN A 112 -12.11 -12.55 -10.58
CA ASN A 112 -10.96 -13.38 -10.94
C ASN A 112 -11.02 -13.66 -12.44
N GLY A 113 -9.88 -13.65 -13.12
CA GLY A 113 -9.81 -14.02 -14.53
C GLY A 113 -8.44 -13.80 -15.15
N GLU A 114 -8.29 -14.24 -16.38
CA GLU A 114 -7.05 -14.10 -17.14
C GLU A 114 -7.09 -12.85 -18.03
N LEU A 115 -6.01 -12.07 -18.00
CA LEU A 115 -5.82 -10.92 -18.87
C LEU A 115 -4.57 -11.15 -19.74
N TYR A 116 -4.66 -10.78 -21.02
CA TYR A 116 -3.50 -10.77 -21.91
C TYR A 116 -2.92 -9.37 -21.92
N ASN A 117 -1.81 -9.18 -21.22
CA ASN A 117 -1.18 -7.90 -20.99
C ASN A 117 0.06 -7.70 -21.85
N ARG A 118 0.52 -6.46 -21.93
CA ARG A 118 1.73 -6.03 -22.61
C ARG A 118 2.58 -5.20 -21.66
N ALA A 119 3.82 -5.63 -21.45
CA ALA A 119 4.82 -4.91 -20.68
C ALA A 119 5.31 -3.66 -21.44
N LYS A 120 6.03 -2.78 -20.74
CA LYS A 120 6.55 -1.52 -21.30
C LYS A 120 7.45 -1.72 -22.52
N ASP A 121 8.20 -2.81 -22.55
CA ASP A 121 9.09 -3.19 -23.66
C ASP A 121 8.34 -3.78 -24.88
N GLY A 122 7.02 -3.97 -24.77
CA GLY A 122 6.18 -4.58 -25.80
C GLY A 122 6.01 -6.10 -25.67
N THR A 123 6.66 -6.74 -24.70
CA THR A 123 6.50 -8.17 -24.43
C THR A 123 5.08 -8.46 -23.97
N HIS A 124 4.44 -9.48 -24.56
CA HIS A 124 3.09 -9.89 -24.17
C HIS A 124 3.12 -11.08 -23.23
N TYR A 125 2.21 -11.09 -22.27
CA TYR A 125 2.10 -12.16 -21.27
C TYR A 125 0.65 -12.35 -20.83
N TRP A 126 0.35 -13.58 -20.41
CA TRP A 126 -0.90 -13.87 -19.71
C TRP A 126 -0.70 -13.62 -18.22
N ASP A 127 -1.73 -13.07 -17.60
CA ASP A 127 -1.78 -12.72 -16.19
C ASP A 127 -3.04 -13.35 -15.57
N ASP A 128 -2.89 -14.10 -14.49
CA ASP A 128 -4.02 -14.61 -13.69
C ASP A 128 -4.29 -13.60 -12.57
N VAL A 129 -5.40 -12.87 -12.69
CA VAL A 129 -5.64 -11.66 -11.93
C VAL A 129 -6.81 -11.84 -10.98
N THR A 130 -6.57 -11.51 -9.71
CA THR A 130 -7.61 -11.34 -8.68
C THR A 130 -7.75 -9.87 -8.31
N ILE A 131 -8.96 -9.32 -8.41
CA ILE A 131 -9.26 -7.93 -8.05
C ILE A 131 -10.31 -7.91 -6.94
N SER A 132 -9.92 -7.44 -5.76
CA SER A 132 -10.77 -7.39 -4.57
C SER A 132 -11.00 -5.95 -4.11
N PRO A 133 -12.26 -5.46 -4.10
CA PRO A 133 -12.58 -4.15 -3.56
C PRO A 133 -12.31 -4.07 -2.05
N VAL A 134 -11.73 -2.96 -1.61
CA VAL A 134 -11.44 -2.67 -0.21
C VAL A 134 -12.49 -1.70 0.34
N ARG A 135 -12.89 -1.90 1.59
CA ARG A 135 -13.84 -1.03 2.29
C ARG A 135 -13.12 -0.20 3.35
N ASP A 136 -13.57 1.03 3.53
CA ASP A 136 -13.15 1.87 4.65
C ASP A 136 -13.79 1.41 5.98
N GLY A 137 -13.43 2.09 7.08
CA GLY A 137 -13.98 1.82 8.41
C GLY A 137 -15.50 2.08 8.55
N GLN A 138 -16.14 2.65 7.53
CA GLN A 138 -17.60 2.87 7.47
C GLN A 138 -18.29 1.83 6.57
N GLY A 139 -17.54 0.87 5.99
CA GLY A 139 -18.05 -0.17 5.11
C GLY A 139 -18.26 0.27 3.66
N LYS A 140 -17.89 1.51 3.31
CA LYS A 140 -17.99 2.04 1.95
C LYS A 140 -16.77 1.61 1.15
N LEU A 141 -16.96 1.31 -0.14
CA LEU A 141 -15.85 1.01 -1.05
C LEU A 141 -14.89 2.20 -1.10
N SER A 142 -13.61 1.93 -0.83
CA SER A 142 -12.54 2.92 -0.80
C SER A 142 -11.53 2.72 -1.92
N HIS A 143 -11.27 1.47 -2.32
CA HIS A 143 -10.34 1.05 -3.38
C HIS A 143 -10.93 -0.16 -4.11
#